data_AF-A0A957NHX1-F1
#
_entry.id   AF-A0A957NHX1-F1
#
_cell.length_a   1.000
_cell.length_b   1.000
_cell.length_c   1.000
_cell.angle_alpha   90.00
_cell.angle_beta   90.00
_cell.angle_gamma   90.00
#
_symmetry.space_group_name_H-M   'P 1'
#
loop_
_entity.id
_entity.type
_entity.pdbx_description
1 polymer ?
#
loop_
_entity_poly.entity_id
_entity_poly.type
_entity_poly.pdbx_seq_one_letter_code
_entity_poly.pdbx_strand_id
1 'polypeptide(L)'
;MNAPIIQANYHQLARIATIFARHAERSGELHRNLRRQTDALVGSAWQGEAAQRFHAEMDSELLPALRRLAEALDEAKSITWQICDILRTAENEAAALFRTERRETVQYGGGSDGFAAWLEEMSDGLAARLQEASDGLASMLTEVAAVLTGQSDCEGGTR
;
A
#
# COMPACT_ATOMS: atom_id res chain seq x y z
N MET A 1 6.68 37.11 -1.87
CA MET A 1 6.00 35.84 -2.14
C MET A 1 6.27 34.93 -0.95
N ASN A 2 5.22 34.47 -0.25
CA ASN A 2 5.37 33.61 0.93
C ASN A 2 5.51 32.16 0.42
N ALA A 3 6.70 31.57 0.52
CA ALA A 3 6.89 30.18 0.16
C ALA A 3 6.10 29.29 1.14
N PRO A 4 5.38 28.24 0.68
CA PRO A 4 4.73 27.30 1.57
C PRO A 4 5.80 26.62 2.44
N ILE A 5 5.75 26.86 3.76
CA ILE A 5 6.65 26.21 4.71
C ILE A 5 6.17 24.76 4.85
N ILE A 6 6.82 23.85 4.12
CA ILE A 6 6.61 22.41 4.29
C ILE A 6 7.41 21.99 5.53
N GLN A 7 6.75 21.97 6.70
CA GLN A 7 7.30 21.35 7.90
C GLN A 7 6.88 19.88 7.93
N ALA A 8 7.78 19.00 7.51
CA ALA A 8 7.57 17.56 7.62
C ALA A 8 7.63 17.14 9.10
N ASN A 9 6.53 16.62 9.65
CA ASN A 9 6.55 16.00 10.98
C ASN A 9 7.04 14.55 10.86
N TYR A 10 8.36 14.39 10.77
CA TYR A 10 9.03 13.09 10.66
C TYR A 10 8.57 12.08 11.73
N HIS A 11 8.34 12.55 12.95
CA HIS A 11 7.87 11.71 14.03
C HIS A 11 6.46 11.17 13.79
N GLN A 12 5.57 11.98 13.19
CA GLN A 12 4.23 11.53 12.84
C GLN A 12 4.23 10.53 11.69
N LEU A 13 5.02 10.76 10.64
CA LEU A 13 5.13 9.83 9.52
C LEU A 13 5.75 8.49 9.95
N ALA A 14 6.82 8.51 10.74
CA ALA A 14 7.40 7.30 11.32
C ALA A 14 6.40 6.55 12.22
N ARG A 15 5.57 7.28 12.98
CA ARG A 15 4.51 6.68 13.79
C ARG A 15 3.45 6.01 12.93
N ILE A 16 3.01 6.65 11.84
CA ILE A 16 2.04 6.10 10.90
C ILE A 16 2.59 4.84 10.22
N ALA A 17 3.84 4.86 9.76
CA ALA A 17 4.49 3.68 9.19
C ALA A 17 4.53 2.52 10.18
N THR A 18 4.83 2.79 11.45
CA THR A 18 4.82 1.78 12.54
C THR A 18 3.41 1.21 12.78
N ILE A 19 2.38 2.05 12.68
CA ILE A 19 0.98 1.62 12.80
C ILE A 19 0.62 0.68 11.65
N PHE A 20 0.93 1.04 10.40
CA PHE A 20 0.72 0.18 9.24
C PHE A 20 1.46 -1.16 9.37
N ALA A 21 2.72 -1.14 9.81
CA ALA A 21 3.48 -2.37 10.06
C ALA A 21 2.76 -3.30 11.06
N ARG A 22 2.28 -2.76 12.18
CA ARG A 22 1.55 -3.53 13.20
C ARG A 22 0.22 -4.08 12.67
N HIS A 23 -0.50 -3.31 11.84
CA HIS A 23 -1.74 -3.79 11.23
C HIS A 23 -1.48 -4.87 10.16
N ALA A 24 -0.44 -4.72 9.35
CA ALA A 24 -0.04 -5.75 8.37
C ALA A 24 0.29 -7.07 9.07
N GLU A 25 1.07 -7.02 10.15
CA GLU A 25 1.43 -8.19 10.95
C GLU A 25 0.20 -8.89 11.54
N ARG A 26 -0.69 -8.14 12.20
CA ARG A 26 -1.94 -8.67 12.76
C ARG A 26 -2.86 -9.28 11.69
N SER A 27 -3.00 -8.63 10.54
CA SER A 27 -3.78 -9.16 9.42
C SER A 27 -3.17 -10.45 8.87
N GLY A 28 -1.84 -10.52 8.76
CA GLY A 28 -1.13 -11.74 8.38
C GLY A 28 -1.28 -12.88 9.39
N GLU A 29 -1.26 -12.59 10.68
CA GLU A 29 -1.54 -13.56 11.74
C GLU A 29 -2.97 -14.09 11.67
N LEU A 30 -3.95 -13.20 11.48
CA LEU A 30 -5.35 -13.56 11.33
C LEU A 30 -5.55 -14.46 10.12
N HIS A 31 -4.96 -14.12 8.97
CA HIS A 31 -4.99 -14.93 7.76
C HIS A 31 -4.42 -16.34 8.01
N ARG A 32 -3.23 -16.44 8.63
CA ARG A 32 -2.62 -17.74 8.96
C ARG A 32 -3.47 -18.54 9.94
N ASN A 33 -4.09 -17.89 10.92
CA ASN A 33 -4.93 -18.57 11.90
C ASN A 33 -6.22 -19.11 11.27
N LEU A 34 -6.93 -18.27 10.52
CA LEU A 34 -8.13 -18.68 9.78
C LEU A 34 -7.83 -19.82 8.82
N ARG A 35 -6.74 -19.73 8.04
CA ARG A 35 -6.34 -20.80 7.13
C ARG A 35 -6.13 -22.13 7.85
N ARG A 36 -5.39 -22.14 8.96
CA ARG A 36 -5.20 -23.38 9.76
C ARG A 36 -6.51 -23.95 10.28
N GLN A 37 -7.45 -23.09 10.70
CA GLN A 37 -8.76 -23.53 11.18
C GLN A 37 -9.61 -24.10 10.03
N THR A 38 -9.59 -23.46 8.87
CA THR A 38 -10.23 -23.96 7.64
C THR A 38 -9.66 -25.32 7.25
N ASP A 39 -8.34 -25.45 7.18
CA ASP A 39 -7.67 -26.71 6.82
C ASP A 39 -8.03 -27.84 7.80
N ALA A 40 -8.11 -27.54 9.09
CA ALA A 40 -8.53 -28.50 10.11
C ALA A 40 -10.00 -28.93 9.94
N LEU A 41 -10.88 -28.01 9.53
CA LEU A 41 -12.28 -28.32 9.25
C LEU A 41 -12.45 -29.17 8.00
N VAL A 42 -11.69 -28.89 6.93
CA VAL A 42 -11.69 -29.67 5.68
C VAL A 42 -11.14 -31.08 5.89
N GLY A 43 -10.10 -31.21 6.72
CA GLY A 43 -9.53 -32.50 7.11
C GLY A 43 -10.38 -33.30 8.11
N SER A 44 -11.52 -32.77 8.55
CA SER A 44 -12.38 -33.42 9.55
C SER A 44 -13.47 -34.29 8.90
N ALA A 45 -14.33 -34.90 9.72
CA ALA A 45 -15.49 -35.66 9.27
C ALA A 45 -16.62 -34.79 8.68
N TRP A 46 -16.44 -33.47 8.59
CA TRP A 46 -17.43 -32.55 8.04
C TRP A 46 -17.42 -32.61 6.50
N GLN A 47 -18.43 -33.28 5.94
CA GLN A 47 -18.58 -33.52 4.51
C GLN A 47 -19.99 -33.17 4.03
N GLY A 48 -20.13 -32.86 2.75
CA GLY A 48 -21.41 -32.53 2.10
C GLY A 48 -21.36 -31.20 1.34
N GLU A 49 -22.47 -30.86 0.70
CA GLU A 49 -22.60 -29.66 -0.15
C GLU A 49 -22.27 -28.36 0.60
N ALA A 50 -22.70 -28.24 1.85
CA ALA A 50 -22.41 -27.07 2.69
C ALA A 50 -20.92 -26.93 3.02
N ALA A 51 -20.22 -28.05 3.27
CA ALA A 51 -18.78 -28.05 3.53
C ALA A 51 -17.99 -27.67 2.28
N GLN A 52 -18.42 -28.14 1.10
CA GLN A 52 -17.80 -27.78 -0.18
C GLN A 52 -17.98 -26.30 -0.51
N ARG A 53 -19.18 -25.74 -0.33
CA ARG A 53 -19.43 -24.29 -0.51
C ARG A 53 -18.59 -23.45 0.44
N PHE A 54 -18.56 -23.82 1.72
CA PHE A 54 -17.73 -23.12 2.71
C PHE A 54 -16.25 -23.12 2.32
N HIS A 55 -15.72 -24.28 1.92
CA HIS A 55 -14.33 -24.39 1.49
C HIS A 55 -14.06 -23.54 0.25
N ALA A 56 -14.95 -23.59 -0.74
CA ALA A 56 -14.84 -22.79 -1.95
C ALA A 56 -14.77 -21.29 -1.61
N GLU A 57 -15.71 -20.78 -0.83
CA GLU A 57 -15.78 -19.37 -0.39
C GLU A 57 -14.51 -18.93 0.36
N MET A 58 -14.03 -19.78 1.28
CA MET A 58 -12.84 -19.47 2.06
C MET A 58 -11.60 -19.37 1.18
N ASP A 59 -11.46 -20.25 0.18
CA ASP A 59 -10.28 -20.33 -0.69
C ASP A 59 -10.33 -19.33 -1.86
N SER A 60 -11.53 -19.05 -2.42
CA SER A 60 -11.72 -18.12 -3.54
C SER A 60 -11.69 -16.65 -3.12
N GLU A 61 -12.26 -16.33 -1.96
CA GLU A 61 -12.56 -14.94 -1.62
C GLU A 61 -11.95 -14.51 -0.30
N LEU A 62 -12.31 -15.20 0.79
CA LEU A 62 -12.06 -14.66 2.12
C LEU A 62 -10.57 -14.73 2.50
N LEU A 63 -9.91 -15.87 2.32
CA LEU A 63 -8.48 -16.01 2.59
C LEU A 63 -7.64 -15.14 1.65
N PRO A 64 -7.91 -15.08 0.32
CA PRO A 64 -7.24 -14.14 -0.56
C PRO A 64 -7.46 -12.68 -0.18
N ALA A 65 -8.68 -12.26 0.21
CA ALA A 65 -8.95 -10.88 0.63
C ALA A 65 -8.13 -10.46 1.86
N LEU A 66 -8.02 -11.35 2.86
CA LEU A 66 -7.21 -11.09 4.06
C LEU A 66 -5.70 -11.01 3.74
N ARG A 67 -5.21 -11.82 2.80
CA ARG A 67 -3.83 -11.75 2.33
C ARG A 67 -3.56 -10.42 1.64
N ARG A 68 -4.43 -10.02 0.71
CA ARG A 68 -4.33 -8.75 -0.02
C ARG A 68 -4.36 -7.54 0.91
N LEU A 69 -5.18 -7.56 1.96
CA LEU A 69 -5.19 -6.53 2.98
C LEU A 69 -3.84 -6.40 3.70
N ALA A 70 -3.24 -7.54 4.07
CA ALA A 70 -1.93 -7.53 4.71
C ALA A 70 -0.83 -6.97 3.78
N GLU A 71 -0.87 -7.36 2.49
CA GLU A 71 0.04 -6.85 1.45
C GLU A 71 -0.10 -5.34 1.25
N ALA A 72 -1.33 -4.82 1.14
CA ALA A 72 -1.61 -3.39 0.98
C ALA A 72 -1.13 -2.56 2.19
N LEU A 73 -1.29 -3.08 3.41
CA LEU A 73 -0.79 -2.42 4.61
C LEU A 73 0.75 -2.38 4.66
N ASP A 74 1.42 -3.42 4.15
CA ASP A 74 2.89 -3.45 4.09
C ASP A 74 3.43 -2.48 3.01
N GLU A 75 2.74 -2.36 1.89
CA GLU A 75 3.04 -1.36 0.86
C GLU A 75 2.83 0.07 1.40
N ALA A 76 1.73 0.34 2.09
CA ALA A 76 1.48 1.64 2.72
C ALA A 76 2.58 2.03 3.72
N LYS A 77 3.08 1.06 4.50
CA LYS A 77 4.26 1.25 5.36
C LYS A 77 5.48 1.65 4.52
N SER A 78 5.79 0.91 3.46
CA SER A 78 6.95 1.18 2.59
C SER A 78 6.90 2.58 1.98
N ILE A 79 5.76 2.96 1.40
CA ILE A 79 5.53 4.29 0.83
C ILE A 79 5.73 5.38 1.88
N THR A 80 5.22 5.18 3.10
CA THR A 80 5.40 6.17 4.19
C THR A 80 6.87 6.36 4.58
N TRP A 81 7.68 5.29 4.57
CA TRP A 81 9.12 5.39 4.80
C TRP A 81 9.85 6.10 3.66
N GLN A 82 9.47 5.83 2.41
CA GLN A 82 10.03 6.53 1.25
C GLN A 82 9.74 8.03 1.32
N ILE A 83 8.51 8.43 1.67
CA ILE A 83 8.16 9.84 1.89
C ILE A 83 9.05 10.48 2.98
N CYS A 84 9.30 9.77 4.09
CA CYS A 84 10.20 10.27 5.13
C CYS A 84 11.62 10.54 4.61
N ASP A 85 12.13 9.66 3.76
CA ASP A 85 13.50 9.75 3.22
C ASP A 85 13.64 10.86 2.18
N ILE A 86 12.64 11.00 1.31
CA ILE A 86 12.55 12.09 0.32
C ILE A 86 12.56 13.45 1.03
N LEU A 87 11.71 13.62 2.04
CA LEU A 87 11.63 14.88 2.80
C LEU A 87 12.96 15.21 3.50
N ARG A 88 13.61 14.19 4.08
CA ARG A 88 14.90 14.37 4.76
C ARG A 88 16.00 14.78 3.78
N THR A 89 16.04 14.16 2.60
CA THR A 89 17.02 14.46 1.56
C THR A 89 16.82 15.89 1.05
N ALA A 90 15.58 16.27 0.76
CA ALA A 90 15.23 17.64 0.35
C ALA A 90 15.65 18.69 1.40
N GLU A 91 15.40 18.43 2.68
CA GLU A 91 15.82 19.32 3.76
C GLU A 91 17.35 19.41 3.89
N ASN A 92 18.07 18.31 3.72
CA ASN A 92 19.53 18.30 3.79
C ASN A 92 20.16 19.11 2.65
N GLU A 93 19.62 19.00 1.44
CA GLU A 93 20.04 19.77 0.27
C GLU A 93 19.75 21.27 0.45
N ALA A 94 18.54 21.62 0.87
CA ALA A 94 18.19 23.01 1.19
C ALA A 94 19.10 23.59 2.29
N ALA A 95 19.35 22.83 3.36
CA ALA A 95 20.27 23.24 4.42
C ALA A 95 21.73 23.35 3.94
N ALA A 96 22.16 22.58 2.94
CA ALA A 96 23.49 22.69 2.34
C ALA A 96 23.66 24.01 1.58
N LEU A 97 22.62 24.49 0.89
CA LEU A 97 22.61 25.81 0.25
C LEU A 97 22.81 26.93 1.28
N PHE A 98 22.07 26.89 2.39
CA PHE A 98 22.21 27.89 3.47
C PHE A 98 23.53 27.77 4.27
N ARG A 99 24.13 26.57 4.36
CA ARG A 99 25.46 26.38 4.97
C ARG A 99 26.59 26.92 4.08
N THR A 100 26.40 26.87 2.76
CA THR A 100 27.35 27.41 1.78
C THR A 100 27.28 28.94 1.74
N GLU A 101 26.07 29.53 1.84
CA GLU A 101 25.87 30.99 1.93
C GLU A 101 26.52 31.63 3.17
N ARG A 102 26.69 30.89 4.27
CA ARG A 102 27.35 31.40 5.48
C ARG A 102 28.87 31.51 5.35
N ARG A 103 29.49 30.92 4.31
CA ARG A 103 30.95 30.85 4.21
C ARG A 103 31.59 31.97 3.40
N GLU A 104 30.98 32.51 2.36
CA GLU A 104 31.56 33.65 1.63
C GLU A 104 30.57 34.18 0.58
N THR A 105 30.50 35.50 0.44
CA THR A 105 30.06 36.15 -0.79
C THR A 105 30.82 35.54 -1.97
N VAL A 106 30.15 34.92 -2.96
CA VAL A 106 30.50 34.85 -4.41
C VAL A 106 29.82 33.65 -5.13
N GLN A 107 29.21 33.98 -6.28
CA GLN A 107 28.91 33.16 -7.48
C GLN A 107 27.99 31.93 -7.38
N TYR A 108 26.73 32.17 -7.78
CA TYR A 108 25.70 31.19 -8.08
C TYR A 108 26.14 30.21 -9.19
N GLY A 109 26.11 28.92 -8.92
CA GLY A 109 26.37 27.87 -9.91
C GLY A 109 25.83 26.51 -9.48
N GLY A 110 24.66 26.16 -10.03
CA GLY A 110 24.25 24.80 -10.43
C GLY A 110 24.18 23.70 -9.37
N GLY A 111 22.96 23.35 -8.94
CA GLY A 111 22.70 22.12 -8.19
C GLY A 111 21.25 21.62 -8.18
N SER A 112 20.28 22.41 -8.68
CA SER A 112 18.85 22.07 -8.61
C SER A 112 18.37 21.04 -9.65
N ASP A 113 19.09 20.86 -10.76
CA ASP A 113 18.58 20.08 -11.90
C ASP A 113 18.61 18.56 -11.67
N GLY A 114 19.53 18.07 -10.83
CA GLY A 114 19.63 16.64 -10.51
C GLY A 114 18.54 16.13 -9.57
N PHE A 115 18.18 16.94 -8.57
CA PHE A 115 17.13 16.59 -7.60
C PHE A 115 15.73 16.68 -8.21
N ALA A 116 15.48 17.68 -9.07
CA ALA A 116 14.21 17.82 -9.77
C ALA A 116 13.95 16.63 -10.72
N ALA A 117 14.95 16.22 -11.51
CA ALA A 117 14.82 15.08 -12.41
C ALA A 117 14.63 13.74 -11.66
N TRP A 118 15.35 13.55 -10.55
CA TRP A 118 15.19 12.38 -9.69
C TRP A 118 13.82 12.34 -8.97
N LEU A 119 13.31 13.49 -8.53
CA LEU A 119 11.96 13.60 -7.95
C LEU A 119 10.87 13.28 -8.98
N GLU A 120 11.02 13.71 -10.22
CA GLU A 120 10.04 13.46 -11.28
C GLU A 120 9.96 11.95 -11.56
N GLU A 121 11.10 11.28 -11.75
CA GLU A 121 11.20 9.83 -11.94
C GLU A 121 10.66 9.03 -10.75
N MET A 122 10.96 9.45 -9.52
CA MET A 122 10.41 8.82 -8.31
C MET A 122 8.94 9.11 -8.10
N SER A 123 8.47 10.31 -8.42
CA SER A 123 7.07 10.70 -8.27
C SER A 123 6.20 9.97 -9.28
N ASP A 124 6.68 9.80 -10.52
CA ASP A 124 6.02 8.99 -11.53
C ASP A 124 6.01 7.52 -11.11
N GLY A 125 7.10 7.02 -10.55
CA GLY A 125 7.15 5.67 -9.97
C GLY A 125 6.17 5.48 -8.80
N LEU A 126 6.06 6.45 -7.90
CA LEU A 126 5.18 6.39 -6.74
C LEU A 126 3.70 6.61 -7.14
N ALA A 127 3.44 7.49 -8.09
CA ALA A 127 2.12 7.72 -8.67
C ALA A 127 1.65 6.47 -9.42
N ALA A 128 2.52 5.85 -10.24
CA ALA A 128 2.21 4.59 -10.90
C ALA A 128 1.90 3.48 -9.90
N ARG A 129 2.68 3.36 -8.82
CA ARG A 129 2.43 2.36 -7.77
C ARG A 129 1.17 2.63 -6.95
N LEU A 130 0.87 3.89 -6.63
CA LEU A 130 -0.37 4.26 -5.94
C LEU A 130 -1.59 4.06 -6.83
N GLN A 131 -1.47 4.39 -8.11
CA GLN A 131 -2.50 4.17 -9.12
C GLN A 131 -2.73 2.68 -9.34
N GLU A 132 -1.67 1.87 -9.45
CA GLU A 132 -1.75 0.42 -9.57
C GLU A 132 -2.30 -0.23 -8.30
N ALA A 133 -1.93 0.26 -7.11
CA ALA A 133 -2.50 -0.18 -5.85
C ALA A 133 -3.98 0.24 -5.71
N SER A 134 -4.36 1.44 -6.16
CA SER A 134 -5.74 1.91 -6.13
C SER A 134 -6.62 1.18 -7.14
N ASP A 135 -6.11 0.96 -8.34
CA ASP A 135 -6.79 0.25 -9.42
C ASP A 135 -6.89 -1.25 -9.08
N GLY A 136 -5.85 -1.81 -8.46
CA GLY A 136 -5.86 -3.12 -7.85
C GLY A 136 -6.93 -3.23 -6.76
N LEU A 137 -6.97 -2.30 -5.80
CA LEU A 137 -8.01 -2.27 -4.76
C LEU A 137 -9.42 -2.07 -5.35
N ALA A 138 -9.59 -1.22 -6.35
CA ALA A 138 -10.86 -0.95 -7.00
C ALA A 138 -11.35 -2.17 -7.79
N SER A 139 -10.47 -2.83 -8.54
CA SER A 139 -10.76 -4.08 -9.23
C SER A 139 -11.16 -5.17 -8.23
N MET A 140 -10.45 -5.26 -7.11
CA MET A 140 -10.71 -6.27 -6.09
C MET A 140 -12.00 -6.03 -5.31
N LEU A 141 -12.34 -4.79 -5.00
CA LEU A 141 -13.63 -4.43 -4.41
C LEU A 141 -14.77 -4.66 -5.38
N THR A 142 -14.56 -4.44 -6.68
CA THR A 142 -15.55 -4.71 -7.72
C THR A 142 -15.79 -6.21 -7.85
N GLU A 143 -14.74 -7.01 -7.80
CA GLU A 143 -14.81 -8.48 -7.87
C GLU A 143 -15.49 -9.05 -6.62
N VAL A 144 -15.09 -8.61 -5.42
CA VAL A 144 -15.74 -9.01 -4.15
C VAL A 144 -17.20 -8.55 -4.11
N ALA A 145 -17.51 -7.34 -4.60
CA ALA A 145 -18.89 -6.88 -4.70
C ALA A 145 -19.70 -7.75 -5.68
N ALA A 146 -19.13 -8.15 -6.81
CA ALA A 146 -19.78 -9.01 -7.79
C ALA A 146 -20.05 -10.42 -7.26
N VAL A 147 -19.15 -10.97 -6.43
CA VAL A 147 -19.42 -12.27 -5.81
C VAL A 147 -20.47 -12.16 -4.70
N LEU A 148 -20.38 -11.14 -3.85
CA LEU A 148 -21.35 -10.91 -2.78
C LEU A 148 -22.76 -10.55 -3.28
N THR A 149 -22.90 -9.98 -4.49
CA THR A 149 -24.22 -9.73 -5.12
C THR A 149 -24.79 -10.93 -5.86
N GLY A 150 -24.07 -12.07 -5.91
CA GLY A 150 -24.58 -13.30 -6.53
C GLY A 150 -24.89 -13.14 -8.02
N GLN A 151 -24.13 -12.30 -8.73
CA GLN A 151 -24.35 -11.99 -10.14
C GLN A 151 -23.52 -12.91 -11.05
N SER A 152 -23.51 -14.21 -10.74
CA SER A 152 -23.07 -15.24 -11.67
C SER A 152 -24.20 -15.52 -12.66
N ASP A 153 -24.09 -14.94 -13.85
CA ASP A 153 -24.65 -15.41 -15.13
C ASP A 153 -25.89 -16.32 -15.05
N CYS A 154 -27.07 -15.70 -15.08
CA CYS A 154 -28.30 -16.30 -15.62
C CYS A 154 -28.83 -15.45 -16.79
N GLU A 155 -27.97 -15.00 -17.70
CA GLU A 155 -28.40 -14.35 -18.95
C GLU A 155 -27.66 -14.95 -20.15
N GLY A 156 -28.36 -15.81 -20.90
CA GLY A 156 -27.98 -16.12 -22.28
C GLY A 156 -28.08 -17.58 -22.68
N GLY A 157 -29.26 -18.00 -23.17
CA GLY A 157 -29.30 -18.98 -24.26
C GLY A 157 -30.29 -20.15 -24.12
N THR A 158 -31.58 -19.89 -24.30
CA THR A 158 -32.46 -20.85 -24.99
C THR A 158 -33.34 -20.09 -25.97
N ARG A 159 -32.99 -20.21 -27.24
CA ARG A 159 -33.88 -20.05 -28.38
C ARG A 159 -33.98 -21.39 -29.07
#